data_AF-A0A4Q5JBL3-F1
#
_entry.id   AF-A0A4Q5JBL3-F1
#
_cell.length_a   1.000
_cell.length_b   1.000
_cell.length_c   1.000
_cell.angle_alpha   90.00
_cell.angle_beta   90.00
_cell.angle_gamma   90.00
#
_symmetry.space_group_name_H-M   'P 1'
#
loop_
_entity.id
_entity.type
_entity.pdbx_description
1 polymer ?
#
loop_
_entity_poly.entity_id
_entity_poly.type
_entity_poly.pdbx_seq_one_letter_code
_entity_poly.pdbx_strand_id
1 'polypeptide(L)'
;FVEKEQKIQAFFSDVAGFSNTSRDFLETNGDNIVRLGQQGAEQLPVFEKYAPEYPCLLNGIVDVLPRQEEAFRGFTLHINLETLPKQPRGYNPADAPVNGDKRGPVNLQDCNDAMHGRYDQSNLPPDRLVPQLNTGVQYPVGKRVAPQIDLTSGWSGTAAERSVLDTLAGPALGVSRGRVPDVVSLLLGPLARGAEVSLR
;
A
#
# COMPACT_ATOMS: atom_id res chain seq x y z
N PHE A 1 70.62 -15.07 -19.40
CA PHE A 1 70.39 -16.08 -18.34
C PHE A 1 69.92 -15.43 -17.05
N VAL A 2 70.63 -14.44 -16.51
CA VAL A 2 70.24 -13.67 -15.30
C VAL A 2 68.81 -13.11 -15.36
N GLU A 3 68.39 -12.55 -16.50
CA GLU A 3 67.04 -11.96 -16.64
C GLU A 3 65.91 -13.01 -16.58
N LYS A 4 66.16 -14.25 -17.04
CA LYS A 4 65.17 -15.34 -16.93
C LYS A 4 65.06 -15.85 -15.50
N GLU A 5 66.18 -15.93 -14.79
CA GLU A 5 66.23 -16.36 -13.39
C GLU A 5 65.49 -15.36 -12.47
N GLN A 6 65.70 -14.06 -12.68
CA GLN A 6 64.98 -13.00 -11.98
C GLN A 6 63.47 -13.07 -12.23
N LYS A 7 63.03 -13.32 -13.46
CA LYS A 7 61.60 -13.47 -13.79
C LYS A 7 60.96 -14.69 -13.11
N ILE A 8 61.69 -15.80 -13.01
CA ILE A 8 61.21 -17.01 -12.33
C ILE A 8 61.12 -16.78 -10.82
N GLN A 9 62.11 -16.11 -10.21
CA GLN A 9 62.07 -15.76 -8.79
C GLN A 9 60.91 -14.81 -8.46
N ALA A 10 60.69 -13.79 -9.29
CA ALA A 10 59.56 -12.87 -9.15
C ALA A 10 58.23 -13.62 -9.21
N PHE A 11 58.04 -14.49 -10.21
CA PHE A 11 56.83 -15.30 -10.33
C PHE A 11 56.56 -16.16 -9.09
N PHE A 12 57.57 -16.84 -8.54
CA PHE A 12 57.39 -17.65 -7.34
C PHE A 12 57.06 -16.79 -6.09
N SER A 13 57.68 -15.62 -5.96
CA SER A 13 57.35 -14.67 -4.89
C SER A 13 55.91 -14.17 -5.00
N ASP A 14 55.44 -13.89 -6.22
CA ASP A 14 54.08 -13.41 -6.47
C ASP A 14 53.03 -14.49 -6.17
N VAL A 15 53.28 -15.74 -6.59
CA VAL A 15 52.40 -16.88 -6.28
C VAL A 15 52.35 -17.13 -4.78
N ALA A 16 53.49 -17.04 -4.07
CA ALA A 16 53.52 -17.17 -2.62
C ALA A 16 52.77 -16.02 -1.93
N GLY A 17 52.96 -14.78 -2.39
CA GLY A 17 52.25 -13.60 -1.89
C GLY A 17 50.74 -13.69 -2.08
N PHE A 18 50.29 -14.11 -3.27
CA PHE A 18 48.88 -14.39 -3.57
C PHE A 18 48.32 -15.50 -2.67
N SER A 19 49.08 -16.58 -2.47
CA SER A 19 48.65 -17.71 -1.64
C SER A 19 48.50 -17.30 -0.17
N ASN A 20 49.44 -16.54 0.37
CA ASN A 20 49.35 -16.00 1.74
C ASN A 20 48.18 -15.03 1.89
N THR A 21 47.99 -14.11 0.94
CA THR A 21 46.87 -13.16 0.96
C THR A 21 45.51 -13.89 0.91
N SER A 22 45.39 -14.90 0.05
CA SER A 22 44.18 -15.70 -0.08
C SER A 22 43.90 -16.49 1.20
N ARG A 23 44.95 -17.06 1.82
CA ARG A 23 44.86 -17.75 3.10
C ARG A 23 44.38 -16.79 4.19
N ASP A 24 45.03 -15.65 4.36
CA ASP A 24 44.69 -14.67 5.41
C ASP A 24 43.26 -14.15 5.22
N PHE A 25 42.84 -13.89 3.98
CA PHE A 25 41.48 -13.49 3.67
C PHE A 25 40.46 -14.57 4.07
N LEU A 26 40.70 -15.83 3.71
CA LEU A 26 39.80 -16.93 4.04
C LEU A 26 39.81 -17.30 5.52
N GLU A 27 40.95 -17.22 6.21
CA GLU A 27 41.02 -17.42 7.67
C GLU A 27 40.27 -16.29 8.41
N THR A 28 40.37 -15.05 7.93
CA THR A 28 39.69 -13.90 8.53
C THR A 28 38.19 -13.88 8.23
N ASN A 29 37.76 -14.31 7.03
CA ASN A 29 36.39 -14.13 6.52
C ASN A 29 35.63 -15.43 6.24
N GLY A 30 36.25 -16.59 6.40
CA GLY A 30 35.64 -17.89 6.06
C GLY A 30 34.29 -18.09 6.73
N ASP A 31 34.20 -17.81 8.02
CA ASP A 31 32.94 -17.89 8.78
C ASP A 31 31.87 -16.92 8.27
N ASN A 32 32.27 -15.73 7.81
CA ASN A 32 31.33 -14.76 7.23
C ASN A 32 30.78 -15.27 5.88
N ILE A 33 31.63 -15.87 5.04
CA ILE A 33 31.23 -16.45 3.76
C ILE A 33 30.29 -17.64 3.98
N VAL A 34 30.61 -18.52 4.92
CA VAL A 34 29.75 -19.65 5.30
C VAL A 34 28.41 -19.14 5.83
N ARG A 35 28.43 -18.16 6.75
CA ARG A 35 27.20 -17.57 7.31
C ARG A 35 26.34 -16.91 6.24
N LEU A 36 26.95 -16.20 5.29
CA LEU A 36 26.21 -15.61 4.15
C LEU A 36 25.56 -16.69 3.30
N GLY A 37 26.27 -17.80 3.02
CA GLY A 37 25.71 -18.93 2.30
C GLY A 37 24.53 -19.58 3.04
N GLN A 38 24.64 -19.74 4.36
CA GLN A 38 23.57 -20.27 5.21
C GLN A 38 22.34 -19.35 5.22
N GLN A 39 22.54 -18.05 5.43
CA GLN A 39 21.46 -17.05 5.39
C GLN A 39 20.79 -16.99 4.01
N GLY A 40 21.60 -17.06 2.95
CA GLY A 40 21.10 -17.11 1.58
C GLY A 40 20.24 -18.35 1.33
N ALA A 41 20.66 -19.52 1.82
CA ALA A 41 19.89 -20.76 1.69
C ALA A 41 18.53 -20.70 2.40
N GLU A 42 18.37 -19.87 3.43
CA GLU A 42 17.09 -19.65 4.12
C GLU A 42 16.20 -18.62 3.39
N GLN A 43 16.78 -17.57 2.83
CA GLN A 43 16.03 -16.46 2.23
C GLN A 43 15.70 -16.66 0.75
N LEU A 44 16.64 -17.20 -0.04
CA LEU A 44 16.50 -17.39 -1.49
C LEU A 44 15.28 -18.23 -1.88
N PRO A 45 14.86 -19.28 -1.14
CA PRO A 45 13.64 -20.02 -1.46
C PRO A 45 12.37 -19.16 -1.40
N VAL A 46 12.33 -18.15 -0.53
CA VAL A 46 11.21 -17.20 -0.48
C VAL A 46 11.24 -16.31 -1.73
N PHE A 47 12.41 -15.79 -2.10
CA PHE A 47 12.54 -15.02 -3.33
C PHE A 47 12.21 -15.84 -4.57
N GLU A 48 12.67 -17.08 -4.67
CA GLU A 48 12.33 -18.00 -5.75
C GLU A 48 10.82 -18.23 -5.83
N LYS A 49 10.16 -18.42 -4.68
CA LYS A 49 8.70 -18.59 -4.63
C LYS A 49 7.94 -17.40 -5.21
N TYR A 50 8.34 -16.17 -4.88
CA TYR A 50 7.60 -14.95 -5.30
C TYR A 50 8.14 -14.28 -6.57
N ALA A 51 9.37 -14.57 -7.00
CA ALA A 51 9.98 -13.97 -8.18
C ALA A 51 9.16 -14.10 -9.49
N PRO A 52 8.43 -15.22 -9.74
CA PRO A 52 7.58 -15.34 -10.91
C PRO A 52 6.44 -14.31 -11.00
N GLU A 53 6.10 -13.61 -9.93
CA GLU A 53 5.05 -12.58 -9.93
C GLU A 53 5.52 -11.25 -10.56
N TYR A 54 6.82 -10.95 -10.50
CA TYR A 54 7.34 -9.65 -10.92
C TYR A 54 7.00 -9.26 -12.36
N PRO A 55 7.10 -10.14 -13.37
CA PRO A 55 6.73 -9.78 -14.74
C PRO A 55 5.29 -9.30 -14.84
N CYS A 56 4.34 -9.98 -14.19
CA CYS A 56 2.94 -9.56 -14.23
C CYS A 56 2.71 -8.25 -13.46
N LEU A 57 3.32 -8.09 -12.27
CA LEU A 57 3.21 -6.85 -11.51
C LEU A 57 3.71 -5.65 -12.31
N LEU A 58 4.92 -5.77 -12.89
CA LEU A 58 5.57 -4.69 -13.62
C LEU A 58 4.82 -4.36 -14.92
N ASN A 59 4.41 -5.37 -15.69
CA ASN A 59 3.58 -5.16 -16.88
C ASN A 59 2.22 -4.55 -16.50
N GLY A 60 1.61 -5.03 -15.42
CA GLY A 60 0.34 -4.52 -14.94
C GLY A 60 0.39 -3.04 -14.51
N ILE A 61 1.49 -2.59 -13.92
CA ILE A 61 1.72 -1.16 -13.63
C ILE A 61 1.76 -0.34 -14.93
N VAL A 62 2.39 -0.85 -15.99
CA VAL A 62 2.43 -0.18 -17.29
C VAL A 62 1.06 -0.18 -17.95
N ASP A 63 0.34 -1.31 -17.91
CA ASP A 63 -0.97 -1.48 -18.54
C ASP A 63 -2.07 -0.60 -17.92
N VAL A 64 -1.93 -0.23 -16.64
CA VAL A 64 -2.90 0.64 -15.96
C VAL A 64 -2.67 2.13 -16.25
N LEU A 65 -1.50 2.53 -16.76
CA LEU A 65 -1.18 3.95 -16.99
C LEU A 65 -2.22 4.69 -17.84
N PRO A 66 -2.70 4.16 -19.00
CA PRO A 66 -3.70 4.87 -19.81
C PRO A 66 -5.01 5.08 -19.07
N ARG A 67 -5.42 4.12 -18.22
CA ARG A 67 -6.64 4.23 -17.41
C ARG A 67 -6.48 5.30 -16.31
N GLN A 68 -5.30 5.40 -15.72
CA GLN A 68 -5.00 6.43 -14.73
C GLN A 68 -4.92 7.82 -15.35
N GLU A 69 -4.30 7.96 -16.52
CA GLU A 69 -4.29 9.21 -17.29
C GLU A 69 -5.71 9.66 -17.62
N GLU A 70 -6.56 8.74 -18.06
CA GLU A 70 -7.97 9.01 -18.34
C GLU A 70 -8.74 9.41 -17.07
N ALA A 71 -8.48 8.75 -15.93
CA ALA A 71 -9.09 9.08 -14.65
C ALA A 71 -8.71 10.50 -14.18
N PHE A 72 -7.51 11.00 -14.50
CA PHE A 72 -7.03 12.33 -14.13
C PHE A 72 -7.09 13.36 -15.28
N ARG A 73 -7.85 13.08 -16.34
CA ARG A 73 -7.93 13.95 -17.53
C ARG A 73 -8.24 15.40 -17.16
N GLY A 74 -7.49 16.33 -17.76
CA GLY A 74 -7.65 17.77 -17.53
C GLY A 74 -7.32 18.20 -16.10
N PHE A 75 -6.37 17.53 -15.43
CA PHE A 75 -5.98 17.78 -14.04
C PHE A 75 -7.15 17.67 -13.04
N THR A 76 -8.18 16.91 -13.40
CA THR A 76 -9.37 16.68 -12.58
C THR A 76 -9.57 15.18 -12.44
N LEU A 77 -9.91 14.71 -11.24
CA LEU A 77 -10.22 13.31 -10.98
C LEU A 77 -11.66 12.98 -11.40
N HIS A 78 -11.83 11.98 -12.26
CA HIS A 78 -13.12 11.49 -12.74
C HIS A 78 -13.38 10.11 -12.16
N ILE A 79 -14.15 10.06 -11.08
CA ILE A 79 -14.49 8.83 -10.37
C ILE A 79 -16.00 8.70 -10.16
N ASN A 80 -16.46 7.46 -10.14
CA ASN A 80 -17.77 7.12 -9.56
C ASN A 80 -17.56 6.80 -8.08
N LEU A 81 -17.97 7.71 -7.20
CA LEU A 81 -17.88 7.48 -5.75
C LEU A 81 -19.14 6.75 -5.26
N GLU A 82 -19.00 5.46 -5.00
CA GLU A 82 -20.04 4.67 -4.32
C GLU A 82 -19.73 4.57 -2.83
N THR A 83 -20.43 5.34 -2.00
CA THR A 83 -20.30 5.20 -0.55
C THR A 83 -21.14 4.04 -0.05
N LEU A 84 -20.55 3.20 0.80
CA LEU A 84 -21.32 2.29 1.62
C LEU A 84 -22.10 3.14 2.64
N PRO A 85 -23.44 3.17 2.59
CA PRO A 85 -24.21 3.95 3.54
C PRO A 85 -24.07 3.34 4.91
N LYS A 86 -24.15 4.20 5.93
CA LYS A 86 -24.41 3.85 7.33
C LYS A 86 -23.93 2.44 7.67
N GLN A 87 -22.68 2.33 8.12
CA GLN A 87 -22.16 1.09 8.67
C GLN A 87 -23.25 0.54 9.62
N PRO A 88 -23.92 -0.58 9.28
CA PRO A 88 -25.23 -0.92 9.85
C PRO A 88 -25.16 -1.22 11.36
N ARG A 89 -23.93 -1.37 11.85
CA ARG A 89 -23.55 -1.43 13.25
C ARG A 89 -22.23 -0.69 13.43
N GLY A 90 -21.99 -0.20 14.66
CA GLY A 90 -20.68 0.30 15.06
C GLY A 90 -19.62 -0.80 15.07
N TYR A 91 -18.35 -0.38 15.06
CA TYR A 91 -17.23 -1.26 15.33
C TYR A 91 -17.32 -1.81 16.76
N ASN A 92 -16.90 -3.05 16.95
CA ASN A 92 -16.77 -3.66 18.26
C ASN A 92 -15.40 -4.36 18.37
N PRO A 93 -14.97 -4.79 19.57
CA PRO A 93 -13.68 -5.47 19.72
C PRO A 93 -13.47 -6.72 18.85
N ALA A 94 -14.54 -7.37 18.38
CA ALA A 94 -14.47 -8.50 17.45
C ALA A 94 -14.23 -8.09 15.98
N ASP A 95 -14.17 -6.79 15.67
CA ASP A 95 -13.73 -6.27 14.36
C ASP A 95 -12.21 -6.08 14.25
N ALA A 96 -11.44 -6.55 15.23
CA ALA A 96 -10.00 -6.46 15.20
C ALA A 96 -9.44 -7.14 13.93
N PRO A 97 -8.55 -6.46 13.16
CA PRO A 97 -8.04 -7.01 11.92
C PRO A 97 -7.14 -8.21 12.19
N VAL A 98 -7.31 -9.25 11.37
CA VAL A 98 -6.45 -10.43 11.39
C VAL A 98 -5.74 -10.55 10.04
N ASN A 99 -4.42 -10.70 10.07
CA ASN A 99 -3.62 -11.06 8.90
C ASN A 99 -3.66 -12.58 8.71
N GLY A 100 -4.86 -13.08 8.43
CA GLY A 100 -5.17 -14.52 8.38
C GLY A 100 -4.91 -15.15 7.02
N ASP A 101 -4.55 -14.34 6.02
CA ASP A 101 -4.24 -14.84 4.69
C ASP A 101 -2.85 -15.49 4.68
N LYS A 102 -2.80 -16.74 4.22
CA LYS A 102 -1.58 -17.55 4.11
C LYS A 102 -1.35 -18.03 2.68
N ARG A 103 -2.10 -17.48 1.72
CA ARG A 103 -1.95 -17.84 0.32
C ARG A 103 -0.56 -17.47 -0.16
N GLY A 104 -0.01 -18.33 -1.01
CA GLY A 104 1.26 -18.10 -1.67
C GLY A 104 1.11 -17.15 -2.86
N PRO A 105 2.13 -17.12 -3.73
CA PRO A 105 2.10 -16.27 -4.91
C PRO A 105 0.92 -16.60 -5.82
N VAL A 106 0.40 -15.55 -6.47
CA VAL A 106 -0.61 -15.67 -7.52
C VAL A 106 0.04 -16.32 -8.74
N ASN A 107 -0.63 -17.28 -9.37
CA ASN A 107 -0.09 -17.86 -10.58
C ASN A 107 -0.13 -16.83 -11.73
N LEU A 108 0.79 -16.98 -12.69
CA LEU A 108 0.94 -16.00 -13.76
C LEU A 108 -0.33 -15.85 -14.62
N GLN A 109 -1.09 -16.94 -14.84
CA GLN A 109 -2.31 -16.91 -15.63
C GLN A 109 -3.39 -16.04 -14.95
N ASP A 110 -3.55 -16.18 -13.65
CA ASP A 110 -4.54 -15.45 -12.84
C ASP A 110 -4.22 -13.97 -12.81
N CYS A 111 -2.94 -13.67 -12.67
CA CYS A 111 -2.46 -12.30 -12.71
C CYS A 111 -2.73 -11.68 -14.09
N ASN A 112 -2.41 -12.39 -15.19
CA ASN A 112 -2.72 -11.93 -16.54
C ASN A 112 -4.23 -11.76 -16.77
N ASP A 113 -5.05 -12.69 -16.28
CA ASP A 113 -6.51 -12.62 -16.40
C ASP A 113 -7.08 -11.39 -15.67
N ALA A 114 -6.53 -11.04 -14.51
CA ALA A 114 -6.91 -9.87 -13.74
C ALA A 114 -6.50 -8.55 -14.42
N MET A 115 -5.31 -8.49 -15.03
CA MET A 115 -4.77 -7.24 -15.57
C MET A 115 -5.29 -6.88 -16.98
N HIS A 116 -5.56 -7.86 -17.85
CA HIS A 116 -5.91 -7.60 -19.25
C HIS A 116 -7.39 -7.22 -19.48
N GLY A 117 -8.01 -6.52 -18.53
CA GLY A 117 -9.26 -5.79 -18.75
C GLY A 117 -10.48 -6.65 -19.07
N ARG A 118 -10.48 -7.94 -18.71
CA ARG A 118 -11.66 -8.80 -18.85
C ARG A 118 -12.78 -8.46 -17.87
N TYR A 119 -12.44 -7.76 -16.79
CA TYR A 119 -13.33 -7.48 -15.68
C TYR A 119 -13.55 -5.98 -15.48
N ASP A 120 -14.76 -5.63 -15.09
CA ASP A 120 -15.20 -4.28 -14.77
C ASP A 120 -16.35 -4.32 -13.74
N GLN A 121 -16.99 -3.18 -13.49
CA GLN A 121 -18.09 -3.09 -12.53
C GLN A 121 -19.34 -3.88 -12.96
N SER A 122 -19.51 -4.12 -14.27
CA SER A 122 -20.62 -4.91 -14.86
C SER A 122 -20.28 -6.40 -14.99
N ASN A 123 -18.99 -6.73 -15.09
CA ASN A 123 -18.45 -8.08 -15.18
C ASN A 123 -17.38 -8.29 -14.10
N LEU A 124 -17.83 -8.63 -12.89
CA LEU A 124 -16.95 -8.82 -11.75
C LEU A 124 -16.02 -10.03 -11.94
N PRO A 125 -14.78 -9.96 -11.45
CA PRO A 125 -13.86 -11.10 -11.48
C PRO A 125 -14.41 -12.26 -10.62
N PRO A 126 -14.11 -13.52 -10.99
CA PRO A 126 -14.50 -14.67 -10.19
C PRO A 126 -13.74 -14.69 -8.86
N ASP A 127 -14.31 -15.34 -7.84
CA ASP A 127 -13.71 -15.53 -6.50
C ASP A 127 -12.29 -16.10 -6.54
N ARG A 128 -11.93 -16.82 -7.60
CA ARG A 128 -10.57 -17.34 -7.80
C ARG A 128 -9.52 -16.22 -7.89
N LEU A 129 -9.88 -15.09 -8.51
CA LEU A 129 -9.03 -13.91 -8.66
C LEU A 129 -9.20 -12.94 -7.49
N VAL A 130 -10.40 -12.87 -6.91
CA VAL A 130 -10.71 -12.01 -5.75
C VAL A 130 -11.34 -12.84 -4.63
N PRO A 131 -10.56 -13.72 -3.97
CA PRO A 131 -11.11 -14.59 -2.95
C PRO A 131 -11.38 -13.83 -1.67
N GLN A 132 -12.24 -14.41 -0.84
CA GLN A 132 -12.53 -13.86 0.48
C GLN A 132 -11.28 -13.92 1.36
N LEU A 133 -10.83 -12.75 1.81
CA LEU A 133 -9.71 -12.61 2.72
C LEU A 133 -10.16 -12.95 4.15
N ASN A 134 -9.35 -13.72 4.87
CA ASN A 134 -9.55 -13.90 6.30
C ASN A 134 -9.08 -12.64 7.04
N THR A 135 -9.97 -11.67 7.16
CA THR A 135 -9.75 -10.38 7.83
C THR A 135 -10.04 -10.43 9.33
N GLY A 136 -10.49 -11.58 9.86
CA GLY A 136 -10.94 -11.73 11.25
C GLY A 136 -12.44 -11.50 11.46
N VAL A 137 -13.12 -10.89 10.48
CA VAL A 137 -14.57 -10.63 10.55
C VAL A 137 -15.34 -11.72 9.79
N GLN A 138 -15.77 -12.76 10.51
CA GLN A 138 -16.45 -13.94 9.92
C GLN A 138 -17.98 -13.96 10.14
N TYR A 139 -18.57 -12.84 10.53
CA TYR A 139 -19.99 -12.74 10.84
C TYR A 139 -20.71 -11.74 9.92
N PRO A 140 -22.03 -11.89 9.69
CA PRO A 140 -22.77 -10.99 8.82
C PRO A 140 -22.70 -9.54 9.31
N VAL A 141 -22.04 -8.68 8.52
CA VAL A 141 -21.93 -7.25 8.83
C VAL A 141 -23.06 -6.43 8.21
N GLY A 142 -24.13 -7.06 7.71
CA GLY A 142 -25.36 -6.40 7.28
C GLY A 142 -25.22 -5.42 6.11
N LYS A 143 -24.23 -5.60 5.21
CA LYS A 143 -24.00 -4.70 4.06
C LYS A 143 -25.30 -4.57 3.25
N ARG A 144 -25.89 -3.38 3.23
CA ARG A 144 -27.05 -3.04 2.39
C ARG A 144 -26.62 -2.05 1.31
N VAL A 145 -27.31 -2.14 0.17
CA VAL A 145 -27.12 -1.28 -1.02
C VAL A 145 -27.18 0.20 -0.64
N ALA A 146 -26.37 1.02 -1.29
CA ALA A 146 -26.33 2.46 -1.12
C ALA A 146 -27.68 3.16 -1.40
N PRO A 147 -28.33 3.86 -0.44
CA PRO A 147 -29.17 4.98 -0.76
C PRO A 147 -28.29 6.09 -1.33
N GLN A 148 -28.90 6.88 -2.21
CA GLN A 148 -28.28 8.02 -2.87
C GLN A 148 -27.60 8.94 -1.83
N ILE A 149 -26.32 9.24 -2.03
CA ILE A 149 -25.73 10.44 -1.44
C ILE A 149 -26.53 11.59 -2.02
N ASP A 150 -27.23 12.32 -1.16
CA ASP A 150 -27.85 13.56 -1.58
C ASP A 150 -26.77 14.63 -1.75
N LEU A 151 -26.15 14.62 -2.94
CA LEU A 151 -25.23 15.67 -3.39
C LEU A 151 -25.93 17.04 -3.52
N THR A 152 -27.26 17.12 -3.36
CA THR A 152 -27.99 18.38 -3.28
C THR A 152 -27.87 19.06 -1.90
N SER A 153 -27.25 18.39 -0.91
CA SER A 153 -26.92 19.00 0.40
C SER A 153 -25.89 20.14 0.32
N GLY A 154 -25.38 20.46 -0.87
CA GLY A 154 -24.48 21.58 -1.11
C GLY A 154 -23.05 21.28 -0.68
N TRP A 155 -22.10 22.04 -1.23
CA TRP A 155 -20.70 21.96 -0.85
C TRP A 155 -20.54 22.25 0.65
N SER A 156 -19.82 21.38 1.36
CA SER A 156 -19.49 21.59 2.76
C SER A 156 -18.16 22.31 2.94
N GLY A 157 -18.04 23.14 3.96
CA GLY A 157 -16.88 23.99 4.20
C GLY A 157 -16.81 25.21 3.28
N THR A 158 -17.94 25.62 2.69
CA THR A 158 -17.99 26.83 1.86
C THR A 158 -17.81 28.10 2.69
N ALA A 159 -17.40 29.20 2.05
CA ALA A 159 -17.31 30.50 2.73
C ALA A 159 -18.65 30.95 3.34
N ALA A 160 -19.78 30.59 2.70
CA ALA A 160 -21.11 30.86 3.22
C ALA A 160 -21.40 30.05 4.49
N GLU A 161 -21.07 28.76 4.51
CA GLU A 161 -21.23 27.90 5.69
C GLU A 161 -20.37 28.39 6.86
N ARG A 162 -19.09 28.74 6.61
CA ARG A 162 -18.21 29.30 7.65
C ARG A 162 -18.78 30.58 8.25
N SER A 163 -19.27 31.50 7.43
CA SER A 163 -19.88 32.76 7.91
C SER A 163 -21.06 32.53 8.88
N VAL A 164 -21.88 31.51 8.60
CA VAL A 164 -23.00 31.12 9.49
C VAL A 164 -22.45 30.52 10.79
N LEU A 165 -21.48 29.61 10.71
CA LEU A 165 -20.87 28.97 11.88
C LEU A 165 -20.10 29.98 12.75
N ASP A 166 -19.39 30.94 12.16
CA ASP A 166 -18.65 31.98 12.86
C ASP A 166 -19.59 32.95 13.58
N THR A 167 -20.78 33.20 13.01
CA THR A 167 -21.83 33.99 13.66
C THR A 167 -22.38 33.29 14.90
N LEU A 168 -22.46 31.96 14.87
CA LEU A 168 -22.97 31.16 15.99
C LEU A 168 -21.90 30.89 17.06
N ALA A 169 -20.66 30.62 16.65
CA ALA A 169 -19.57 30.25 17.54
C ALA A 169 -18.84 31.47 18.16
N GLY A 170 -18.81 32.62 17.45
CA GLY A 170 -18.15 33.83 17.91
C GLY A 170 -18.55 34.28 19.33
N PRO A 171 -19.86 34.37 19.66
CA PRO A 171 -20.30 34.70 21.02
C PRO A 171 -19.83 33.71 22.08
N ALA A 172 -19.83 32.41 21.77
CA ALA A 172 -19.39 31.37 22.69
C ALA A 172 -17.86 31.39 22.93
N LEU A 173 -17.10 31.80 21.92
CA LEU A 173 -15.64 31.91 21.96
C LEU A 173 -15.15 33.30 22.40
N GLY A 174 -16.04 34.27 22.60
CA GLY A 174 -15.69 35.64 22.97
C GLY A 174 -14.92 36.41 21.90
N VAL A 175 -15.00 35.99 20.63
CA VAL A 175 -14.28 36.60 19.51
C VAL A 175 -15.24 37.16 18.46
N SER A 176 -14.77 38.15 17.69
CA SER A 176 -15.52 38.66 16.53
C SER A 176 -15.54 37.61 15.42
N ARG A 177 -16.56 37.64 14.55
CA ARG A 177 -16.77 36.65 13.48
C ARG A 177 -15.51 36.40 12.64
N GLY A 178 -14.79 37.46 12.24
CA GLY A 178 -13.55 37.35 11.46
C GLY A 178 -12.32 36.84 12.23
N ARG A 179 -12.47 36.47 13.51
CA ARG A 179 -11.42 35.89 14.36
C ARG A 179 -11.78 34.50 14.88
N VAL A 180 -12.89 33.92 14.42
CA VAL A 180 -13.23 32.53 14.73
C VAL A 180 -12.23 31.61 14.00
N PRO A 181 -11.54 30.69 14.69
CA PRO A 181 -10.59 29.78 14.04
C PRO A 181 -11.27 28.81 13.06
N ASP A 182 -10.66 28.53 11.92
CA ASP A 182 -11.23 27.64 10.87
C ASP A 182 -11.53 26.21 11.38
N VAL A 183 -10.81 25.75 12.41
CA VAL A 183 -11.06 24.44 13.04
C VAL A 183 -12.47 24.34 13.63
N VAL A 184 -13.07 25.46 14.03
CA VAL A 184 -14.43 25.54 14.54
C VAL A 184 -15.44 25.09 13.48
N SER A 185 -15.21 25.49 12.22
CA SER A 185 -16.05 25.06 11.11
C SER A 185 -15.88 23.57 10.79
N LEU A 186 -14.67 23.02 10.98
CA LEU A 186 -14.42 21.58 10.82
C LEU A 186 -15.10 20.73 11.90
N LEU A 187 -15.19 21.24 13.13
CA LEU A 187 -15.77 20.52 14.26
C LEU A 187 -17.29 20.67 14.33
N LEU A 188 -17.82 21.88 14.10
CA LEU A 188 -19.25 22.16 14.23
C LEU A 188 -20.02 21.98 12.92
N GLY A 189 -19.38 22.09 11.76
CA GLY A 189 -20.05 21.91 10.46
C GLY A 189 -20.72 20.54 10.31
N PRO A 190 -20.07 19.42 10.69
CA PRO A 190 -20.72 18.11 10.73
C PRO A 190 -21.87 18.03 11.75
N LEU A 191 -21.69 18.59 12.95
CA LEU A 191 -22.72 18.58 14.01
C LEU A 191 -23.97 19.37 13.59
N ALA A 192 -23.79 20.55 12.99
CA ALA A 192 -24.89 21.38 12.49
C ALA A 192 -25.67 20.70 11.36
N ARG A 193 -25.03 19.80 10.62
CA ARG A 193 -25.64 18.95 9.58
C ARG A 193 -26.20 17.62 10.12
N GLY A 194 -26.18 17.42 11.44
CA GLY A 194 -26.71 16.21 12.08
C GLY A 194 -25.85 14.96 11.91
N ALA A 195 -24.56 15.12 11.57
CA ALA A 195 -23.61 14.01 11.56
C ALA A 195 -23.01 13.83 12.97
N GLU A 196 -23.45 12.79 13.68
CA GLU A 196 -22.90 12.38 14.99
C GLU A 196 -21.97 11.17 14.82
N VAL A 197 -20.81 11.21 15.48
CA VAL A 197 -19.97 10.02 15.72
C VAL A 197 -20.07 9.69 17.21
N SER A 198 -20.78 8.61 17.54
CA SER A 198 -20.80 8.10 18.91
C SER A 198 -19.63 7.15 19.12
N LEU A 199 -18.79 7.45 20.11
CA LEU A 199 -17.79 6.53 20.65
C LEU A 199 -18.45 5.85 21.87
N ARG A 200 -18.46 4.51 21.88
CA ARG A 200 -18.83 3.70 23.04
C ARG A 200 -17.64 2.94 23.55
#